data_AF-A0A0F8A414-F1
#
_entry.id   AF-A0A0F8A414-F1
#
_cell.length_a   1.000
_cell.length_b   1.000
_cell.length_c   1.000
_cell.angle_alpha   90.00
_cell.angle_beta   90.00
_cell.angle_gamma   90.00
#
_symmetry.space_group_name_H-M   'P 1'
#
loop_
_entity.id
_entity.type
_entity.pdbx_description
1 polymer ?
#
loop_
_entity_poly.entity_id
_entity_poly.type
_entity_poly.pdbx_seq_one_letter_code
_entity_poly.pdbx_strand_id
1 'polypeptide(L)'
;MQIISAVNSFVHNRYIQELTFYGIMYALVLGAYSARSAPIYNQKFKKTSSYHLPVHIVTGLTEITRYQIRAAKHDGHVLPNAFDIALCLTWAYFGLLLTRSLRRGDPSTTRPTYQAAAIFRPVATILAYVLGNEALYRAGSKLINSFIYARAGVFVVNTSGIMRKHSYASVYAVAIPISAVVAIHEANVTGAVGVYVALIMAVAQLNYYVSLRLRGSLSRPNDMITSASIMDLSLLMLLVLGFADLDIMKEMQKRTSLVADISDDYVSGGRRPSSMTSNSSFPGQQNIQWGEPKMPGENVFQGEQKAAPAIAAQG
;
A
#
# COMPACT_ATOMS: atom_id res chain seq x y z
N MET A 1 -12.19 43.81 15.36
CA MET A 1 -13.09 42.80 15.99
C MET A 1 -13.32 41.56 15.12
N GLN A 2 -13.53 41.67 13.81
CA GLN A 2 -13.80 40.50 12.94
C GLN A 2 -12.65 39.48 12.85
N ILE A 3 -11.38 39.94 12.80
CA ILE A 3 -10.21 39.04 12.75
C ILE A 3 -10.07 38.21 14.03
N ILE A 4 -10.27 38.81 15.21
CA ILE A 4 -10.18 38.12 16.50
C ILE A 4 -11.29 37.08 16.64
N SER A 5 -12.50 37.38 16.17
CA SER A 5 -13.62 36.42 16.13
C SER A 5 -13.33 35.24 15.20
N ALA A 6 -12.76 35.50 14.01
CA ALA A 6 -12.38 34.45 13.05
C ALA A 6 -11.23 33.56 13.56
N VAL A 7 -10.25 34.14 14.27
CA VAL A 7 -9.16 33.38 14.90
C VAL A 7 -9.69 32.54 16.06
N ASN A 8 -10.59 33.08 16.89
CA ASN A 8 -11.20 32.31 17.98
C ASN A 8 -12.07 31.16 17.48
N SER A 9 -12.87 31.35 16.41
CA SER A 9 -13.67 30.27 15.83
C SER A 9 -12.79 29.20 15.16
N PHE A 10 -11.66 29.58 14.56
CA PHE A 10 -10.67 28.65 14.02
C PHE A 10 -9.97 27.83 15.11
N VAL A 11 -9.61 28.46 16.24
CA VAL A 11 -8.94 27.78 17.37
C VAL A 11 -9.90 26.86 18.14
N HIS A 12 -11.21 27.09 18.08
CA HIS A 12 -12.18 26.23 18.78
C HIS A 12 -12.80 25.14 17.91
N ASN A 13 -12.82 25.29 16.58
CA ASN A 13 -13.40 24.28 15.69
C ASN A 13 -12.37 23.20 15.33
N ARG A 14 -12.46 22.05 16.01
CA ARG A 14 -11.63 20.87 15.77
C ARG A 14 -11.61 20.45 14.29
N TYR A 15 -12.72 20.50 13.58
CA TYR A 15 -12.81 20.05 12.19
C TYR A 15 -12.10 21.00 11.22
N ILE A 16 -12.08 22.30 11.51
CA ILE A 16 -11.28 23.26 10.75
C ILE A 16 -9.79 22.99 10.95
N GLN A 17 -9.36 22.69 12.19
CA GLN A 17 -7.98 22.31 12.48
C GLN A 17 -7.59 21.01 11.77
N GLU A 18 -8.45 19.99 11.80
CA GLU A 18 -8.25 18.73 11.08
C GLU A 18 -8.14 18.99 9.57
N LEU A 19 -9.03 19.80 8.99
CA LEU A 19 -8.97 20.17 7.56
C LEU A 19 -7.66 20.89 7.21
N THR A 20 -7.21 21.86 8.01
CA THR A 20 -5.93 22.56 7.78
C THR A 20 -4.75 21.61 7.91
N PHE A 21 -4.72 20.79 8.96
CA PHE A 21 -3.65 19.82 9.20
C PHE A 21 -3.55 18.81 8.04
N TYR A 22 -4.66 18.20 7.64
CA TYR A 22 -4.67 17.27 6.51
C TYR A 22 -4.36 17.94 5.19
N GLY A 23 -4.85 19.16 4.96
CA GLY A 23 -4.50 19.94 3.76
C GLY A 23 -2.99 20.11 3.62
N ILE A 24 -2.31 20.51 4.71
CA ILE A 24 -0.86 20.66 4.73
C ILE A 24 -0.17 19.31 4.56
N MET A 25 -0.59 18.28 5.31
CA MET A 25 0.04 16.95 5.23
C MET A 25 -0.11 16.30 3.84
N TYR A 26 -1.29 16.39 3.21
CA TYR A 26 -1.49 15.93 1.84
C TYR A 26 -0.60 16.72 0.88
N ALA A 27 -0.53 18.04 1.00
CA ALA A 27 0.31 18.88 0.15
C ALA A 27 1.80 18.52 0.29
N LEU A 28 2.30 18.34 1.52
CA LEU A 28 3.70 17.96 1.77
C LEU A 28 4.01 16.56 1.27
N VAL A 29 3.18 15.56 1.60
CA VAL A 29 3.41 14.17 1.20
C VAL A 29 3.30 14.03 -0.31
N LEU A 30 2.24 14.54 -0.93
CA LEU A 30 2.06 14.46 -2.38
C LEU A 30 3.08 15.31 -3.11
N GLY A 31 3.43 16.50 -2.61
CA GLY A 31 4.45 17.37 -3.19
C GLY A 31 5.84 16.72 -3.16
N ALA A 32 6.27 16.24 -1.99
CA ALA A 32 7.56 15.57 -1.83
C ALA A 32 7.65 14.28 -2.65
N TYR A 33 6.59 13.46 -2.64
CA TYR A 33 6.55 12.25 -3.45
C TYR A 33 6.48 12.56 -4.94
N SER A 34 5.65 13.51 -5.38
CA SER A 34 5.54 13.87 -6.79
C SER A 34 6.84 14.48 -7.30
N ALA A 35 7.51 15.35 -6.55
CA ALA A 35 8.80 15.91 -6.96
C ALA A 35 9.88 14.83 -7.17
N ARG A 36 9.93 13.82 -6.28
CA ARG A 36 10.90 12.72 -6.38
C ARG A 36 10.50 11.65 -7.41
N SER A 37 9.21 11.43 -7.58
CA SER A 37 8.66 10.32 -8.35
C SER A 37 8.28 10.72 -9.78
N ALA A 38 7.79 11.93 -10.02
CA ALA A 38 7.36 12.41 -11.33
C ALA A 38 8.41 12.21 -12.46
N PRO A 39 9.72 12.48 -12.28
CA PRO A 39 10.68 12.22 -13.35
C PRO A 39 10.81 10.72 -13.69
N ILE A 40 10.74 9.85 -12.68
CA ILE A 40 10.78 8.38 -12.85
C ILE A 40 9.46 7.88 -13.47
N TYR A 41 8.34 8.46 -13.06
CA TYR A 41 7.00 8.11 -13.52
C TYR A 41 6.79 8.57 -14.96
N ASN A 42 7.21 9.77 -15.36
CA ASN A 42 7.03 10.29 -16.73
C ASN A 42 7.78 9.44 -17.78
N GLN A 43 8.93 8.86 -17.42
CA GLN A 43 9.66 7.94 -18.29
C GLN A 43 9.00 6.56 -18.41
N LYS A 44 8.32 6.07 -17.35
CA LYS A 44 7.69 4.74 -17.30
C LYS A 44 6.20 4.71 -17.68
N PHE A 45 5.46 5.78 -17.44
CA PHE A 45 4.03 5.93 -17.79
C PHE A 45 3.79 5.98 -19.30
N LYS A 46 4.79 6.40 -20.10
CA LYS A 46 4.72 6.31 -21.57
C LYS A 46 4.54 4.87 -22.09
N LYS A 47 4.74 3.84 -21.25
CA LYS A 47 4.64 2.42 -21.64
C LYS A 47 3.56 1.60 -20.92
N THR A 48 2.93 2.10 -19.86
CA THR A 48 2.01 1.28 -19.04
C THR A 48 0.67 1.98 -18.85
N SER A 49 -0.34 1.51 -19.60
CA SER A 49 -1.73 1.98 -19.58
C SER A 49 -2.50 1.46 -18.35
N SER A 50 -2.01 1.72 -17.14
CA SER A 50 -2.71 1.31 -15.92
C SER A 50 -3.22 2.53 -15.15
N TYR A 51 -4.44 2.96 -15.48
CA TYR A 51 -5.13 4.09 -14.86
C TYR A 51 -5.61 3.81 -13.41
N HIS A 52 -5.39 2.61 -12.87
CA HIS A 52 -5.92 2.20 -11.57
C HIS A 52 -5.41 3.08 -10.41
N LEU A 53 -4.10 3.36 -10.37
CA LEU A 53 -3.50 4.13 -9.28
C LEU A 53 -3.96 5.60 -9.29
N PRO A 54 -3.93 6.33 -10.43
CA PRO A 54 -4.48 7.68 -10.50
C PRO A 54 -5.94 7.75 -10.08
N VAL A 55 -6.79 6.83 -10.56
CA VAL A 55 -8.22 6.84 -10.22
C VAL A 55 -8.45 6.57 -8.74
N HIS A 56 -7.73 5.61 -8.15
CA HIS A 56 -7.77 5.34 -6.70
C HIS A 56 -7.34 6.56 -5.87
N ILE A 57 -6.29 7.26 -6.27
CA ILE A 57 -5.83 8.47 -5.57
C ILE A 57 -6.86 9.60 -5.69
N VAL A 58 -7.33 9.90 -6.91
CA VAL A 58 -8.25 11.01 -7.16
C VAL A 58 -9.59 10.80 -6.45
N THR A 59 -10.15 9.59 -6.53
CA THR A 59 -11.41 9.27 -5.83
C THR A 59 -11.26 9.38 -4.32
N GLY A 60 -10.16 8.88 -3.76
CA GLY A 60 -9.89 8.96 -2.32
C GLY A 60 -9.69 10.40 -1.84
N LEU A 61 -8.93 11.20 -2.58
CA LEU A 61 -8.72 12.62 -2.28
C LEU A 61 -10.03 13.41 -2.39
N THR A 62 -10.83 13.14 -3.42
CA THR A 62 -12.12 13.80 -3.60
C THR A 62 -13.06 13.49 -2.44
N GLU A 63 -13.14 12.22 -2.03
CA GLU A 63 -13.99 11.78 -0.93
C GLU A 63 -13.56 12.40 0.41
N ILE A 64 -12.28 12.30 0.79
CA ILE A 64 -11.81 12.85 2.07
C ILE A 64 -11.94 14.38 2.10
N THR A 65 -11.64 15.06 1.00
CA THR A 65 -11.75 16.52 0.93
C THR A 65 -13.19 16.96 1.11
N ARG A 66 -14.13 16.29 0.42
CA ARG A 66 -15.57 16.55 0.59
C ARG A 66 -16.03 16.28 2.02
N TYR A 67 -15.61 15.16 2.61
CA TYR A 67 -15.92 14.82 3.98
C TYR A 67 -15.43 15.93 4.93
N GLN A 68 -14.15 16.32 4.84
CA GLN A 68 -13.55 17.30 5.75
C GLN A 68 -14.18 18.70 5.61
N ILE A 69 -14.47 19.15 4.38
CA ILE A 69 -15.18 20.43 4.16
C ILE A 69 -16.58 20.40 4.78
N ARG A 70 -17.32 19.29 4.60
CA ARG A 70 -18.65 19.14 5.16
C ARG A 70 -18.61 19.02 6.68
N ALA A 71 -17.64 18.30 7.24
CA ALA A 71 -17.45 18.20 8.67
C ALA A 71 -17.12 19.56 9.29
N ALA A 72 -16.26 20.36 8.65
CA ALA A 72 -15.98 21.72 9.08
C ALA A 72 -17.21 22.64 9.01
N LYS A 73 -18.06 22.48 7.99
CA LYS A 73 -19.27 23.30 7.80
C LYS A 73 -20.42 22.91 8.74
N HIS A 74 -20.53 21.63 9.07
CA HIS A 74 -21.66 21.05 9.83
C HIS A 74 -21.24 20.54 11.22
N ASP A 75 -20.14 21.03 11.76
CA ASP A 75 -19.60 20.65 13.08
C ASP A 75 -19.51 19.13 13.31
N GLY A 76 -19.08 18.40 12.28
CA GLY A 76 -18.92 16.95 12.30
C GLY A 76 -20.17 16.12 12.01
N HIS A 77 -21.35 16.75 11.94
CA HIS A 77 -22.60 16.09 11.61
C HIS A 77 -22.71 15.90 10.09
N VAL A 78 -22.16 14.79 9.60
CA VAL A 78 -22.11 14.49 8.17
C VAL A 78 -22.61 13.08 7.90
N LEU A 79 -23.59 12.98 7.01
CA LEU A 79 -24.06 11.74 6.44
C LEU A 79 -23.58 11.57 4.99
N PRO A 80 -23.33 10.34 4.53
CA PRO A 80 -22.99 10.12 3.13
C PRO A 80 -24.22 10.40 2.24
N ASN A 81 -23.97 10.76 0.99
CA ASN A 81 -24.97 10.74 -0.07
C ASN A 81 -24.60 9.71 -1.14
N ALA A 82 -25.45 9.54 -2.16
CA ALA A 82 -25.22 8.61 -3.26
C ALA A 82 -23.88 8.85 -4.00
N PHE A 83 -23.44 10.10 -4.12
CA PHE A 83 -22.16 10.42 -4.74
C PHE A 83 -20.97 9.98 -3.88
N ASP A 84 -21.06 10.13 -2.56
CA ASP A 84 -20.01 9.66 -1.64
C ASP A 84 -19.92 8.12 -1.65
N ILE A 85 -21.06 7.42 -1.78
CA ILE A 85 -21.08 5.96 -1.98
C ILE A 85 -20.39 5.58 -3.30
N ALA A 86 -20.70 6.26 -4.40
CA ALA A 86 -20.10 5.98 -5.70
C ALA A 86 -18.58 6.20 -5.70
N LEU A 87 -18.10 7.27 -5.06
CA LEU A 87 -16.67 7.52 -4.85
C LEU A 87 -16.03 6.41 -4.03
N CYS A 88 -16.66 6.00 -2.92
CA CYS A 88 -16.16 4.96 -2.03
C CYS A 88 -16.05 3.59 -2.74
N LEU A 89 -17.08 3.21 -3.50
CA LEU A 89 -17.10 1.97 -4.29
C LEU A 89 -16.04 2.00 -5.40
N THR A 90 -15.90 3.12 -6.10
CA THR A 90 -14.88 3.29 -7.15
C THR A 90 -13.49 3.17 -6.53
N TRP A 91 -13.25 3.85 -5.42
CA TRP A 91 -11.99 3.78 -4.68
C TRP A 91 -11.66 2.35 -4.25
N ALA A 92 -12.63 1.63 -3.69
CA ALA A 92 -12.48 0.26 -3.22
C ALA A 92 -12.19 -0.70 -4.36
N TYR A 93 -12.91 -0.58 -5.47
CA TYR A 93 -12.71 -1.39 -6.67
C TYR A 93 -11.29 -1.25 -7.22
N PHE A 94 -10.84 -0.02 -7.47
CA PHE A 94 -9.47 0.21 -7.95
C PHE A 94 -8.42 -0.15 -6.89
N GLY A 95 -8.75 -0.01 -5.60
CA GLY A 95 -7.93 -0.51 -4.50
C GLY A 95 -7.70 -2.01 -4.60
N LEU A 96 -8.76 -2.80 -4.77
CA LEU A 96 -8.66 -4.24 -4.95
C LEU A 96 -7.84 -4.61 -6.19
N LEU A 97 -8.07 -3.96 -7.33
CA LEU A 97 -7.26 -4.17 -8.53
C LEU A 97 -5.76 -3.90 -8.29
N LEU A 98 -5.41 -2.87 -7.52
CA LEU A 98 -4.02 -2.60 -7.13
C LEU A 98 -3.46 -3.67 -6.19
N THR A 99 -4.26 -4.23 -5.28
CA THR A 99 -3.80 -5.31 -4.39
C THR A 99 -3.50 -6.63 -5.11
N ARG A 100 -4.03 -6.82 -6.32
CA ARG A 100 -3.70 -7.97 -7.19
C ARG A 100 -2.24 -7.95 -7.63
N SER A 101 -1.70 -6.76 -7.88
CA SER A 101 -0.35 -6.56 -8.42
C SER A 101 0.67 -6.18 -7.35
N LEU A 102 0.22 -5.90 -6.12
CA LEU A 102 1.04 -5.28 -5.09
C LEU A 102 2.19 -6.19 -4.65
N ARG A 103 3.42 -5.77 -4.94
CA ARG A 103 4.67 -6.43 -4.46
C ARG A 103 5.35 -5.69 -3.32
N ARG A 104 4.78 -4.56 -2.88
CA ARG A 104 5.39 -3.70 -1.84
C ARG A 104 5.06 -4.21 -0.44
N GLY A 105 6.10 -4.28 0.39
CA GLY A 105 6.01 -4.82 1.75
C GLY A 105 6.02 -6.34 1.77
N ASP A 106 5.68 -6.92 2.92
CA ASP A 106 5.39 -8.34 3.04
C ASP A 106 3.95 -8.61 2.56
N PRO A 107 3.74 -9.35 1.45
CA PRO A 107 2.41 -9.62 0.91
C PRO A 107 1.45 -10.28 1.90
N SER A 108 1.98 -11.01 2.89
CA SER A 108 1.17 -11.72 3.88
C SER A 108 0.48 -10.78 4.88
N THR A 109 1.02 -9.57 5.09
CA THR A 109 0.50 -8.61 6.06
C THR A 109 -0.08 -7.35 5.40
N THR A 110 0.57 -6.84 4.35
CA THR A 110 0.15 -5.60 3.70
C THR A 110 -1.10 -5.77 2.86
N ARG A 111 -1.19 -6.86 2.08
CA ARG A 111 -2.32 -7.09 1.17
C ARG A 111 -3.65 -7.28 1.92
N PRO A 112 -3.73 -8.13 2.97
CA PRO A 112 -4.95 -8.23 3.76
C PRO A 112 -5.40 -6.89 4.36
N THR A 113 -4.46 -6.04 4.76
CA THR A 113 -4.77 -4.71 5.28
C THR A 113 -5.43 -3.82 4.22
N TYR A 114 -4.89 -3.78 2.99
CA TYR A 114 -5.50 -2.99 1.91
C TYR A 114 -6.86 -3.54 1.48
N GLN A 115 -7.00 -4.86 1.41
CA GLN A 115 -8.26 -5.53 1.08
C GLN A 115 -9.32 -5.30 2.16
N ALA A 116 -8.93 -5.37 3.44
CA ALA A 116 -9.80 -5.04 4.56
C ALA A 116 -10.30 -3.59 4.48
N ALA A 117 -9.45 -2.62 4.14
CA ALA A 117 -9.89 -1.25 3.89
C ALA A 117 -10.88 -1.16 2.71
N ALA A 118 -10.62 -1.88 1.62
CA ALA A 118 -11.50 -1.90 0.45
C ALA A 118 -12.87 -2.56 0.73
N ILE A 119 -12.98 -3.43 1.75
CA ILE A 119 -14.25 -4.00 2.20
C ILE A 119 -14.91 -3.08 3.25
N PHE A 120 -14.16 -2.68 4.27
CA PHE A 120 -14.65 -1.92 5.42
C PHE A 120 -15.32 -0.62 4.97
N ARG A 121 -14.69 0.12 4.07
CA ARG A 121 -15.16 1.47 3.70
C ARG A 121 -16.50 1.43 2.97
N PRO A 122 -16.70 0.66 1.88
CA PRO A 122 -18.02 0.54 1.27
C PRO A 122 -19.10 0.08 2.24
N VAL A 123 -18.81 -0.95 3.05
CA VAL A 123 -19.77 -1.46 4.03
C VAL A 123 -20.16 -0.39 5.04
N ALA A 124 -19.17 0.29 5.64
CA ALA A 124 -19.43 1.36 6.61
C ALA A 124 -20.18 2.55 5.98
N THR A 125 -19.81 2.97 4.77
CA THR A 125 -20.47 4.09 4.07
C THR A 125 -21.90 3.75 3.64
N ILE A 126 -22.16 2.54 3.15
CA ILE A 126 -23.51 2.09 2.78
C ILE A 126 -24.39 1.96 4.03
N LEU A 127 -23.88 1.34 5.10
CA LEU A 127 -24.62 1.22 6.35
C LEU A 127 -24.89 2.59 6.96
N ALA A 128 -23.94 3.53 6.90
CA ALA A 128 -24.15 4.89 7.32
C ALA A 128 -25.26 5.60 6.54
N TYR A 129 -25.35 5.36 5.23
CA TYR A 129 -26.42 5.90 4.38
C TYR A 129 -27.79 5.32 4.74
N VAL A 130 -27.88 4.00 4.88
CA VAL A 130 -29.14 3.30 5.15
C VAL A 130 -29.64 3.56 6.58
N LEU A 131 -28.73 3.58 7.55
CA LEU A 131 -29.07 3.72 8.97
C LEU A 131 -29.04 5.18 9.47
N GLY A 132 -28.62 6.14 8.63
CA GLY A 132 -28.42 7.52 9.05
C GLY A 132 -27.35 7.66 10.15
N ASN A 133 -26.29 6.86 10.09
CA ASN A 133 -25.28 6.79 11.15
C ASN A 133 -23.97 7.53 10.76
N GLU A 134 -23.80 8.72 11.32
CA GLU A 134 -22.63 9.58 11.09
C GLU A 134 -21.31 8.96 11.55
N ALA A 135 -21.33 8.18 12.64
CA ALA A 135 -20.13 7.55 13.18
C ALA A 135 -19.56 6.50 12.20
N LEU A 136 -20.42 5.71 11.56
CA LEU A 136 -20.00 4.74 10.54
C LEU A 136 -19.37 5.44 9.33
N TYR A 137 -19.97 6.55 8.88
CA TYR A 137 -19.40 7.31 7.77
C TYR A 137 -18.05 7.93 8.14
N ARG A 138 -17.95 8.53 9.33
CA ARG A 138 -16.69 9.07 9.86
C ARG A 138 -15.59 8.01 9.92
N ALA A 139 -15.90 6.81 10.41
CA ALA A 139 -14.93 5.69 10.44
C ALA A 139 -14.46 5.29 9.04
N GLY A 140 -15.39 5.17 8.09
CA GLY A 140 -15.07 4.84 6.70
C GLY A 140 -14.26 5.93 5.97
N SER A 141 -14.61 7.20 6.15
CA SER A 141 -13.91 8.33 5.51
C SER A 141 -12.54 8.58 6.13
N LYS A 142 -12.41 8.61 7.46
CA LYS A 142 -11.11 8.84 8.12
C LYS A 142 -10.08 7.75 7.82
N LEU A 143 -10.51 6.53 7.51
CA LEU A 143 -9.60 5.46 7.09
C LEU A 143 -8.79 5.82 5.82
N ILE A 144 -9.22 6.78 4.99
CA ILE A 144 -8.43 7.31 3.86
C ILE A 144 -7.11 7.94 4.34
N ASN A 145 -7.10 8.54 5.53
CA ASN A 145 -5.91 9.19 6.11
C ASN A 145 -4.79 8.18 6.42
N SER A 146 -5.09 6.88 6.47
CA SER A 146 -4.10 5.80 6.63
C SER A 146 -2.96 5.88 5.60
N PHE A 147 -3.23 6.42 4.41
CA PHE A 147 -2.21 6.69 3.40
C PHE A 147 -1.15 7.68 3.91
N ILE A 148 -1.57 8.83 4.46
CA ILE A 148 -0.64 9.83 4.99
C ILE A 148 0.15 9.24 6.14
N TYR A 149 -0.55 8.59 7.08
CA TYR A 149 0.11 8.02 8.25
C TYR A 149 1.13 6.95 7.87
N ALA A 150 0.85 6.13 6.84
CA ALA A 150 1.83 5.19 6.31
C ALA A 150 3.08 5.91 5.76
N ARG A 151 2.89 6.97 4.96
CA ARG A 151 4.00 7.73 4.36
C ARG A 151 4.83 8.45 5.43
N ALA A 152 4.17 9.09 6.39
CA ALA A 152 4.81 9.73 7.52
C ALA A 152 5.58 8.71 8.38
N GLY A 153 4.96 7.58 8.71
CA GLY A 153 5.59 6.51 9.49
C GLY A 153 6.83 5.95 8.80
N VAL A 154 6.75 5.61 7.51
CA VAL A 154 7.90 5.17 6.71
C VAL A 154 9.01 6.23 6.70
N PHE A 155 8.65 7.51 6.54
CA PHE A 155 9.62 8.60 6.57
C PHE A 155 10.32 8.72 7.93
N VAL A 156 9.57 8.67 9.02
CA VAL A 156 10.10 8.75 10.39
C VAL A 156 11.03 7.58 10.69
N VAL A 157 10.62 6.35 10.38
CA VAL A 157 11.45 5.14 10.60
C VAL A 157 12.77 5.24 9.82
N ASN A 158 12.71 5.61 8.54
CA ASN A 158 13.90 5.76 7.72
C ASN A 158 14.84 6.88 8.19
N THR A 159 14.30 8.01 8.66
CA THR A 159 15.10 9.18 9.06
C THR A 159 15.71 9.00 10.45
N SER A 160 14.96 8.43 11.39
CA SER A 160 15.42 8.16 12.75
C SER A 160 16.48 7.04 12.83
N GLY A 161 16.55 6.20 11.80
CA GLY A 161 17.41 5.02 11.81
C GLY A 161 16.84 3.86 12.62
N ILE A 162 15.60 3.98 13.11
CA ILE A 162 14.84 2.89 13.68
C ILE A 162 14.68 1.83 12.57
N MET A 163 14.95 0.57 12.89
CA MET A 163 14.94 -0.54 11.91
C MET A 163 15.98 -0.46 10.77
N ARG A 164 17.12 0.23 10.92
CA ARG A 164 18.23 0.27 9.91
C ARG A 164 18.66 -1.10 9.38
N LYS A 165 18.59 -2.14 10.20
CA LYS A 165 18.98 -3.52 9.85
C LYS A 165 17.88 -4.30 9.11
N HIS A 166 16.67 -3.77 9.04
CA HIS A 166 15.55 -4.44 8.39
C HIS A 166 15.35 -3.94 6.96
N SER A 167 14.77 -4.80 6.13
CA SER A 167 14.43 -4.44 4.77
C SER A 167 13.35 -3.35 4.72
N TYR A 168 13.35 -2.54 3.66
CA TYR A 168 12.28 -1.58 3.39
C TYR A 168 10.90 -2.24 3.34
N ALA A 169 10.82 -3.49 2.88
CA ALA A 169 9.58 -4.27 2.86
C ALA A 169 9.06 -4.56 4.28
N SER A 170 9.95 -4.87 5.22
CA SER A 170 9.59 -5.08 6.64
C SER A 170 9.07 -3.80 7.29
N VAL A 171 9.67 -2.65 6.98
CA VAL A 171 9.18 -1.34 7.47
C VAL A 171 7.76 -1.09 6.96
N TYR A 172 7.47 -1.38 5.68
CA TYR A 172 6.11 -1.27 5.14
C TYR A 172 5.13 -2.26 5.77
N ALA A 173 5.56 -3.51 5.98
CA ALA A 173 4.73 -4.55 6.59
C ALA A 173 4.17 -4.13 7.95
N VAL A 174 4.95 -3.35 8.72
CA VAL A 174 4.54 -2.82 10.03
C VAL A 174 3.82 -1.48 9.90
N ALA A 175 4.31 -0.58 9.05
CA ALA A 175 3.75 0.77 8.93
C ALA A 175 2.31 0.78 8.39
N ILE A 176 1.96 -0.12 7.46
CA ILE A 176 0.63 -0.13 6.82
C ILE A 176 -0.50 -0.54 7.79
N PRO A 177 -0.41 -1.65 8.55
CA PRO A 177 -1.43 -1.98 9.55
C PRO A 177 -1.56 -0.92 10.64
N ILE A 178 -0.43 -0.42 11.16
CA ILE A 178 -0.42 0.61 12.20
C ILE A 178 -1.08 1.90 11.69
N SER A 179 -0.77 2.32 10.47
CA SER A 179 -1.34 3.55 9.91
C SER A 179 -2.86 3.45 9.75
N ALA A 180 -3.37 2.28 9.40
CA ALA A 180 -4.80 2.03 9.30
C ALA A 180 -5.47 2.05 10.69
N VAL A 181 -4.84 1.43 11.70
CA VAL A 181 -5.32 1.49 13.09
C VAL A 181 -5.39 2.92 13.60
N VAL A 182 -4.35 3.72 13.38
CA VAL A 182 -4.31 5.13 13.77
C VAL A 182 -5.42 5.93 13.07
N ALA A 183 -5.63 5.71 11.77
CA ALA A 183 -6.69 6.37 11.01
C ALA A 183 -8.10 6.07 11.52
N ILE A 184 -8.36 4.83 11.94
CA ILE A 184 -9.67 4.47 12.50
C ILE A 184 -9.81 4.95 13.94
N HIS A 185 -8.74 4.90 14.72
CA HIS A 185 -8.73 5.44 16.07
C HIS A 185 -9.06 6.94 16.08
N GLU A 186 -8.51 7.68 15.11
CA GLU A 186 -8.78 9.10 14.90
C GLU A 186 -10.26 9.42 14.58
N ALA A 187 -11.01 8.43 14.07
CA ALA A 187 -12.45 8.57 13.85
C ALA A 187 -13.25 8.64 15.15
N ASN A 188 -12.64 8.26 16.29
CA ASN A 188 -13.26 8.28 17.61
C ASN A 188 -14.61 7.53 17.64
N VAL A 189 -14.60 6.30 17.12
CA VAL A 189 -15.77 5.41 17.10
C VAL A 189 -15.44 4.16 17.91
N THR A 190 -16.17 3.96 19.00
CA THR A 190 -15.98 2.83 19.91
C THR A 190 -16.07 1.50 19.15
N GLY A 191 -15.09 0.63 19.34
CA GLY A 191 -15.04 -0.70 18.72
C GLY A 191 -14.59 -0.75 17.26
N ALA A 192 -14.53 0.38 16.55
CA ALA A 192 -14.19 0.40 15.11
C ALA A 192 -12.78 -0.17 14.83
N VAL A 193 -11.80 0.13 15.70
CA VAL A 193 -10.44 -0.42 15.59
C VAL A 193 -10.47 -1.95 15.74
N GLY A 194 -11.18 -2.47 16.74
CA GLY A 194 -11.29 -3.91 16.97
C GLY A 194 -11.96 -4.64 15.80
N VAL A 195 -13.05 -4.09 15.28
CA VAL A 195 -13.74 -4.61 14.08
C VAL A 195 -12.80 -4.63 12.88
N TYR A 196 -12.03 -3.56 12.67
CA TYR A 196 -11.11 -3.49 11.54
C TYR A 196 -9.94 -4.48 11.67
N VAL A 197 -9.34 -4.60 12.85
CA VAL A 197 -8.28 -5.61 13.09
C VAL A 197 -8.82 -7.02 12.88
N ALA A 198 -10.02 -7.32 13.39
CA ALA A 198 -10.68 -8.59 13.14
C ALA A 198 -10.92 -8.83 11.63
N LEU A 199 -11.29 -7.79 10.88
CA LEU A 199 -11.46 -7.86 9.44
C LEU A 199 -10.13 -8.14 8.70
N ILE A 200 -9.01 -7.52 9.11
CA ILE A 200 -7.69 -7.84 8.54
C ILE A 200 -7.39 -9.34 8.72
N MET A 201 -7.59 -9.86 9.93
CA MET A 201 -7.36 -11.28 10.23
C MET A 201 -8.28 -12.19 9.41
N ALA A 202 -9.57 -11.83 9.29
CA ALA A 202 -10.54 -12.58 8.49
C ALA A 202 -10.15 -12.60 7.00
N VAL A 203 -9.71 -11.45 6.46
CA VAL A 203 -9.23 -11.36 5.07
C VAL A 203 -7.93 -12.14 4.86
N ALA A 204 -7.00 -12.12 5.81
CA ALA A 204 -5.79 -12.93 5.75
C ALA A 204 -6.13 -14.44 5.70
N GLN A 205 -7.07 -14.88 6.56
CA GLN A 205 -7.55 -16.25 6.56
C GLN A 205 -8.28 -16.61 5.27
N LEU A 206 -9.07 -15.69 4.71
CA LEU A 206 -9.75 -15.86 3.42
C LEU A 206 -8.73 -16.03 2.28
N ASN A 207 -7.69 -15.20 2.23
CA ASN A 207 -6.62 -15.33 1.23
C ASN A 207 -5.95 -16.71 1.32
N TYR A 208 -5.60 -17.14 2.53
CA TYR A 208 -5.02 -18.46 2.75
C TYR A 208 -5.95 -19.59 2.30
N TYR A 209 -7.24 -19.52 2.66
CA TYR A 209 -8.24 -20.52 2.29
C TYR A 209 -8.42 -20.61 0.77
N VAL A 210 -8.56 -19.46 0.08
CA VAL A 210 -8.71 -19.43 -1.38
C VAL A 210 -7.45 -19.98 -2.06
N SER A 211 -6.25 -19.60 -1.59
CA SER A 211 -4.99 -20.17 -2.08
C SER A 211 -4.95 -21.70 -1.95
N LEU A 212 -5.34 -22.22 -0.79
CA LEU A 212 -5.30 -23.67 -0.53
C LEU A 212 -6.24 -24.42 -1.46
N ARG A 213 -7.47 -23.90 -1.65
CA ARG A 213 -8.45 -24.47 -2.59
C ARG A 213 -7.97 -24.43 -4.02
N LEU A 214 -7.41 -23.30 -4.46
CA LEU A 214 -6.88 -23.16 -5.82
C LEU A 214 -5.67 -24.08 -6.08
N ARG A 215 -4.79 -24.33 -5.09
CA ARG A 215 -3.71 -25.32 -5.22
C ARG A 215 -4.24 -26.73 -5.44
N GLY A 216 -5.32 -27.09 -4.73
CA GLY A 216 -6.03 -28.35 -4.91
C GLY A 216 -6.59 -28.48 -6.34
N SER A 217 -7.25 -27.44 -6.83
CA SER A 217 -7.83 -27.41 -8.18
C SER A 217 -6.75 -27.38 -9.28
N LEU A 218 -5.63 -26.68 -9.08
CA LEU A 218 -4.47 -26.67 -9.98
C LEU A 218 -3.82 -28.04 -10.19
N SER A 219 -3.98 -28.94 -9.22
CA SER A 219 -3.49 -30.31 -9.29
C SER A 219 -4.40 -31.22 -10.14
N ARG A 220 -5.61 -30.74 -10.51
CA ARG A 220 -6.60 -31.47 -11.32
C ARG A 220 -7.00 -30.65 -12.57
N PRO A 221 -6.12 -30.59 -13.60
CA PRO A 221 -6.27 -29.68 -14.73
C PRO A 221 -7.51 -29.90 -15.61
N ASN A 222 -8.17 -31.07 -15.55
CA ASN A 222 -9.30 -31.40 -16.43
C ASN A 222 -10.70 -31.20 -15.82
N ASP A 223 -10.81 -30.85 -14.53
CA ASP A 223 -12.12 -30.84 -13.85
C ASP A 223 -12.79 -29.45 -13.76
N MET A 224 -12.03 -28.36 -13.89
CA MET A 224 -12.59 -27.00 -13.71
C MET A 224 -13.47 -26.52 -14.86
N ILE A 225 -13.33 -27.08 -16.07
CA ILE A 225 -14.00 -26.57 -17.28
C ILE A 225 -15.33 -27.31 -17.54
N THR A 226 -15.51 -28.51 -16.99
CA THR A 226 -16.56 -29.45 -17.41
C THR A 226 -17.80 -29.45 -16.52
N SER A 227 -17.73 -28.91 -15.30
CA SER A 227 -18.90 -28.64 -14.45
C SER A 227 -18.60 -27.53 -13.45
N ALA A 228 -18.90 -26.29 -13.77
CA ALA A 228 -18.67 -25.17 -12.86
C ALA A 228 -19.65 -25.24 -11.68
N SER A 229 -19.20 -25.80 -10.56
CA SER A 229 -19.94 -25.73 -9.30
C SER A 229 -20.07 -24.26 -8.87
N ILE A 230 -21.13 -23.93 -8.14
CA ILE A 230 -21.29 -22.59 -7.51
C ILE A 230 -20.05 -22.24 -6.68
N MET A 231 -19.42 -23.25 -6.06
CA MET A 231 -18.19 -23.09 -5.31
C MET A 231 -17.03 -22.64 -6.20
N ASP A 232 -16.86 -23.21 -7.39
CA ASP A 232 -15.80 -22.83 -8.32
C ASP A 232 -16.00 -21.42 -8.87
N LEU A 233 -17.26 -21.06 -9.15
CA LEU A 233 -17.60 -19.69 -9.54
C LEU A 233 -17.27 -18.69 -8.43
N SER A 234 -17.57 -19.02 -7.17
CA SER A 234 -17.25 -18.17 -6.02
C SER A 234 -15.74 -18.00 -5.82
N LEU A 235 -14.96 -19.08 -5.98
CA LEU A 235 -13.50 -19.04 -5.90
C LEU A 235 -12.90 -18.22 -7.04
N LEU A 236 -13.45 -18.34 -8.25
CA LEU A 236 -13.03 -17.53 -9.39
C LEU A 236 -13.32 -16.05 -9.16
N MET A 237 -14.50 -15.71 -8.63
CA MET A 237 -14.85 -14.31 -8.29
C MET A 237 -13.91 -13.75 -7.23
N LEU A 238 -13.60 -14.51 -6.17
CA LEU A 238 -12.63 -14.12 -5.14
C LEU A 238 -11.23 -13.92 -5.74
N LEU A 239 -10.79 -14.82 -6.63
CA LEU A 239 -9.52 -14.69 -7.34
C LEU A 239 -9.47 -13.43 -8.24
N VAL A 240 -10.55 -13.15 -8.97
CA VAL A 240 -10.69 -11.96 -9.82
C VAL A 240 -10.68 -10.68 -8.96
N LEU A 241 -11.25 -10.71 -7.77
CA LEU A 241 -11.18 -9.61 -6.81
C LEU A 241 -9.83 -9.49 -6.11
N GLY A 242 -8.94 -10.48 -6.26
CA GLY A 242 -7.58 -10.47 -5.72
C GLY A 242 -7.40 -11.19 -4.39
N PHE A 243 -8.40 -11.93 -3.91
CA PHE A 243 -8.35 -12.70 -2.67
C PHE A 243 -7.66 -14.04 -2.87
N ALA A 244 -6.34 -14.02 -2.95
CA ALA A 244 -5.48 -15.20 -2.96
C ALA A 244 -4.03 -14.77 -2.69
N ASP A 245 -3.15 -15.70 -2.33
CA ASP A 245 -1.72 -15.43 -2.23
C ASP A 245 -1.16 -15.03 -3.59
N LEU A 246 -0.22 -14.08 -3.55
CA LEU A 246 0.34 -13.46 -4.74
C LEU A 246 0.99 -14.49 -5.68
N ASP A 247 1.60 -15.53 -5.12
CA ASP A 247 2.26 -16.58 -5.89
C ASP A 247 1.26 -17.45 -6.65
N ILE A 248 0.13 -17.77 -6.02
CA ILE A 248 -0.96 -18.52 -6.66
C ILE A 248 -1.64 -17.68 -7.73
N MET A 249 -1.84 -16.40 -7.48
CA MET A 249 -2.38 -15.49 -8.48
C MET A 249 -1.50 -15.42 -9.74
N LYS A 250 -0.18 -15.34 -9.58
CA LYS A 250 0.76 -15.35 -10.71
C LYS A 250 0.76 -16.66 -11.47
N GLU A 251 0.76 -17.79 -10.76
CA GLU A 251 0.71 -19.11 -11.38
C GLU A 251 -0.60 -19.30 -12.18
N MET A 252 -1.74 -18.89 -11.61
CA MET A 252 -3.02 -18.91 -12.31
C MET A 252 -3.03 -18.00 -13.54
N GLN A 253 -2.50 -16.77 -13.43
CA GLN A 253 -2.42 -15.83 -14.54
C GLN A 253 -1.53 -16.35 -15.68
N LYS A 254 -0.41 -17.00 -15.34
CA LYS A 254 0.47 -17.65 -16.33
C LYS A 254 -0.25 -18.75 -17.10
N ARG A 255 -1.17 -19.49 -16.47
CA ARG A 255 -1.95 -20.56 -17.10
C ARG A 255 -3.16 -20.05 -17.89
N THR A 256 -3.75 -18.92 -17.50
CA THR A 256 -4.95 -18.35 -18.13
C THR A 256 -4.65 -17.24 -19.14
N SER A 257 -3.40 -17.11 -19.61
CA SER A 257 -2.89 -15.94 -20.34
C SER A 257 -3.69 -15.54 -21.60
N LEU A 258 -4.77 -14.79 -21.37
CA LEU A 258 -5.44 -13.85 -22.26
C LEU A 258 -5.42 -12.43 -21.66
N VAL A 259 -4.89 -12.25 -20.45
CA VAL A 259 -4.78 -10.94 -19.77
C VAL A 259 -3.31 -10.58 -19.62
N ALA A 260 -2.95 -9.38 -20.09
CA ALA A 260 -1.59 -8.85 -20.10
C ALA A 260 -0.88 -8.98 -18.75
N ASP A 261 0.43 -9.23 -18.82
CA ASP A 261 1.30 -9.47 -17.67
C ASP A 261 1.20 -8.31 -16.65
N ILE A 262 0.94 -8.64 -15.39
CA ILE A 262 0.83 -7.66 -14.30
C ILE A 262 2.26 -7.35 -13.83
N SER A 263 2.92 -6.41 -14.51
CA SER A 263 4.23 -5.90 -14.11
C SER A 263 4.08 -4.79 -13.05
N ASP A 264 4.46 -5.06 -11.81
CA ASP A 264 4.80 -4.00 -10.85
C ASP A 264 6.21 -3.49 -11.19
N ASP A 265 6.30 -2.68 -12.24
CA ASP A 265 7.55 -2.14 -12.80
C ASP A 265 8.30 -1.16 -11.88
N TYR A 266 7.79 -0.97 -10.65
CA TYR A 266 8.44 -0.14 -9.63
C TYR A 266 9.47 -0.91 -8.80
N VAL A 267 9.43 -2.25 -8.77
CA VAL A 267 10.37 -3.08 -7.99
C VAL A 267 11.51 -3.65 -8.85
N SER A 268 11.38 -3.66 -10.17
CA SER A 268 12.37 -4.18 -11.13
C SER A 268 13.56 -3.24 -11.38
N GLY A 269 14.03 -2.55 -10.33
CA GLY A 269 15.29 -1.78 -10.34
C GLY A 269 16.56 -2.64 -10.29
N GLY A 270 16.42 -3.96 -10.12
CA GLY A 270 17.52 -4.92 -10.30
C GLY A 270 17.59 -5.37 -11.76
N ARG A 271 18.76 -5.18 -12.39
CA ARG A 271 19.14 -5.62 -13.74
C ARG A 271 18.25 -6.70 -14.35
N ARG A 272 17.67 -6.41 -15.52
CA ARG A 272 17.16 -7.44 -16.44
C ARG A 272 18.29 -8.46 -16.70
N PRO A 273 18.10 -9.77 -16.48
CA PRO A 273 18.86 -10.76 -17.21
C PRO A 273 18.32 -10.78 -18.64
N SER A 274 19.19 -10.45 -19.58
CA SER A 274 19.01 -10.78 -20.98
C SER A 274 18.94 -12.30 -21.17
N SER A 275 18.03 -12.72 -22.04
CA SER A 275 17.85 -14.07 -22.59
C SER A 275 17.19 -15.14 -21.71
N MET A 276 16.05 -15.62 -22.20
CA MET A 276 15.63 -17.00 -22.00
C MET A 276 16.55 -17.89 -22.84
N THR A 277 17.46 -18.59 -22.18
CA THR A 277 17.70 -20.01 -22.51
C THR A 277 17.31 -20.80 -21.28
N SER A 278 16.54 -21.87 -21.51
CA SER A 278 16.08 -22.80 -20.49
C SER A 278 17.28 -23.45 -19.81
N ASN A 279 17.30 -23.44 -18.48
CA ASN A 279 17.56 -24.65 -17.71
C ASN A 279 17.20 -24.47 -16.23
N SER A 280 16.60 -25.52 -15.71
CA SER A 280 16.26 -25.75 -14.32
C SER A 280 17.49 -25.67 -13.41
N SER A 281 17.35 -25.00 -12.27
CA SER A 281 17.86 -25.39 -10.95
C SER A 281 17.56 -24.30 -9.93
N PHE A 282 16.85 -24.65 -8.86
CA PHE A 282 16.79 -23.83 -7.63
C PHE A 282 18.21 -23.67 -7.08
N PRO A 283 18.64 -22.44 -6.73
CA PRO A 283 18.95 -22.18 -5.32
C PRO A 283 18.75 -20.71 -4.86
N GLY A 284 18.50 -20.54 -3.56
CA GLY A 284 19.16 -19.53 -2.74
C GLY A 284 18.54 -18.12 -2.67
N GLN A 285 18.14 -17.75 -1.44
CA GLN A 285 17.97 -16.36 -0.98
C GLN A 285 19.07 -15.43 -1.52
N GLN A 286 18.71 -14.45 -2.34
CA GLN A 286 19.59 -13.31 -2.62
C GLN A 286 19.34 -12.20 -1.61
N ASN A 287 20.27 -12.07 -0.66
CA ASN A 287 20.46 -10.87 0.13
C ASN A 287 20.81 -9.71 -0.82
N ILE A 288 19.89 -8.75 -0.97
CA ILE A 288 20.18 -7.49 -1.64
C ILE A 288 20.93 -6.61 -0.63
N GLN A 289 22.26 -6.63 -0.70
CA GLN A 289 23.12 -5.72 0.05
C GLN A 289 23.06 -4.34 -0.62
N TRP A 290 22.31 -3.42 -0.02
CA TRP A 290 22.31 -2.01 -0.43
C TRP A 290 23.59 -1.35 0.07
N GLY A 291 24.30 -0.69 -0.83
CA GLY A 291 25.61 -0.07 -0.57
C GLY A 291 25.57 0.85 0.64
N GLU A 292 26.50 0.63 1.56
CA GLU A 292 26.77 1.57 2.65
C GLU A 292 27.22 2.91 2.07
N PRO A 293 26.76 4.04 2.63
CA PRO A 293 27.29 5.34 2.26
C PRO A 293 28.76 5.43 2.66
N LYS A 294 29.63 5.72 1.69
CA LYS A 294 31.06 6.01 1.92
C LYS A 294 31.13 7.26 2.80
N MET A 295 31.61 7.10 4.04
CA MET A 295 31.89 8.23 4.93
C MET A 295 33.00 9.09 4.31
N PRO A 296 32.84 10.42 4.24
CA PRO A 296 33.90 11.29 3.74
C PRO A 296 34.93 11.52 4.84
N GLY A 297 36.15 11.05 4.62
CA GLY A 297 37.32 11.44 5.41
C GLY A 297 38.10 10.27 5.99
N GLU A 298 38.94 9.63 5.16
CA GLU A 298 40.10 8.88 5.65
C GLU A 298 41.22 8.97 4.60
N ASN A 299 41.79 10.18 4.49
CA ASN A 299 43.13 10.36 3.94
C ASN A 299 44.07 10.41 5.15
N VAL A 300 44.61 9.26 5.56
CA VAL A 300 45.67 9.20 6.57
C VAL A 300 46.72 8.18 6.12
N PHE A 301 47.85 8.72 5.66
CA PHE A 301 49.21 8.18 5.72
C PHE A 301 49.48 6.76 5.20
N GLN A 302 49.86 6.65 3.93
CA GLN A 302 50.83 5.64 3.51
C GLN A 302 52.24 6.18 3.75
N GLY A 303 52.88 5.66 4.80
CA GLY A 303 54.31 5.85 5.04
C GLY A 303 55.13 5.05 4.02
N GLU A 304 56.06 5.74 3.37
CA GLU A 304 57.18 5.17 2.62
C GLU A 304 57.97 4.19 3.48
N GLN A 305 57.91 2.90 3.16
CA GLN A 305 58.87 1.90 3.63
C GLN A 305 59.99 1.77 2.60
N LYS A 306 61.14 2.35 2.95
CA LYS A 306 62.44 2.23 2.28
C LYS A 306 62.89 0.77 2.25
N ALA A 307 63.08 0.20 1.06
CA ALA A 307 63.73 -1.10 0.88
C ALA A 307 65.26 -0.95 1.00
N ALA A 308 65.88 -1.81 1.81
CA ALA A 308 67.33 -2.00 1.90
C ALA A 308 67.82 -3.00 0.83
N PRO A 309 69.07 -2.90 0.36
CA PRO A 309 69.59 -3.73 -0.73
C PRO A 309 70.06 -5.11 -0.23
N ALA A 310 69.72 -6.16 -0.98
CA ALA A 310 70.25 -7.50 -0.79
C ALA A 310 71.60 -7.66 -1.51
N ILE A 311 72.59 -8.10 -0.73
CA ILE A 311 73.94 -8.47 -1.16
C ILE A 311 73.93 -9.90 -1.72
N ALA A 312 74.75 -10.11 -2.75
CA ALA A 312 74.95 -11.33 -3.52
C ALA A 312 75.67 -12.48 -2.79
N ALA A 313 75.43 -13.72 -3.25
CA ALA A 313 76.39 -14.83 -3.39
C ALA A 313 75.68 -15.97 -4.16
N GLN A 314 75.98 -16.18 -5.45
CA GLN A 314 76.99 -17.10 -6.00
C GLN A 314 76.73 -18.59 -5.70
N GLY A 315 76.52 -19.33 -6.79
CA GLY A 315 76.41 -20.78 -6.94
C GLY A 315 76.07 -21.07 -8.39
#